data_AF-W1YRD0-F1
#
_entry.id   AF-W1YRD0-F1
#
_cell.length_a   1.000
_cell.length_b   1.000
_cell.length_c   1.000
_cell.angle_alpha   90.00
_cell.angle_beta   90.00
_cell.angle_gamma   90.00
#
_symmetry.space_group_name_H-M   'P 1'
#
loop_
_entity.id
_entity.type
_entity.pdbx_description
1 polymer ?
#
loop_
_entity_poly.entity_id
_entity_poly.type
_entity_poly.pdbx_seq_one_letter_code
_entity_poly.pdbx_strand_id
1 'polypeptide(L)'
;QATSAFIDGNLYVFGGIGKNSEGLTQVFNDVHKYNPKTNSWVKLMSHAPMGMAGHVTFVHNGKAYVTGGVNQNIFNGYFEDLNEAGKDSTAIDKINAHYFD
;
A
#
# COMPACT_ATOMS: atom_id res chain seq x y z
N GLN A 1 4.33 -3.24 5.58
CA GLN A 1 5.38 -2.24 5.89
C GLN A 1 5.09 -0.95 5.12
N ALA A 2 5.26 0.22 5.76
CA ALA A 2 5.20 1.54 5.11
C ALA A 2 6.55 1.91 4.48
N THR A 3 6.57 2.92 3.61
CA THR A 3 7.83 3.52 3.12
C THR A 3 7.88 5.01 3.41
N SER A 4 9.06 5.61 3.26
CA SER A 4 9.22 7.04 3.47
C SER A 4 10.23 7.66 2.51
N ALA A 5 10.10 8.96 2.27
CA ALA A 5 11.02 9.76 1.47
C ALA A 5 11.23 11.13 2.10
N PHE A 6 12.48 11.62 2.09
CA PHE A 6 12.80 12.97 2.54
C PHE A 6 12.88 13.93 1.36
N ILE A 7 12.02 14.95 1.34
CA ILE A 7 11.88 15.91 0.24
C ILE A 7 11.73 17.31 0.83
N ASP A 8 12.51 18.27 0.32
CA ASP A 8 12.45 19.69 0.69
C ASP A 8 12.43 19.93 2.20
N GLY A 9 13.27 19.20 2.94
CA GLY A 9 13.40 19.34 4.40
C GLY A 9 12.30 18.68 5.22
N ASN A 10 11.40 17.91 4.61
CA ASN A 10 10.32 17.19 5.28
C ASN A 10 10.40 15.69 4.99
N LEU A 11 10.04 14.86 5.97
CA LEU A 11 9.87 13.42 5.78
C LEU A 11 8.41 13.13 5.42
N TYR A 12 8.18 12.37 4.36
CA TYR A 12 6.87 11.89 3.95
C TYR A 12 6.82 10.39 4.16
N VAL A 13 5.73 9.91 4.77
CA VAL A 13 5.46 8.48 5.03
C VAL A 13 4.23 8.08 4.25
N PHE A 14 4.32 6.99 3.50
CA PHE A 14 3.29 6.53 2.57
C PHE A 14 2.73 5.18 3.02
N GLY A 15 1.41 5.12 3.21
CA GLY A 15 0.64 3.90 3.45
C GLY A 15 1.21 2.97 4.53
N GLY A 16 1.18 1.67 4.25
CA GLY A 16 1.67 0.62 5.16
C GLY A 16 0.56 -0.20 5.81
N ILE A 17 0.91 -1.00 6.81
CA ILE A 17 -0.03 -1.84 7.56
C ILE A 17 0.08 -1.48 9.02
N GLY A 18 -1.07 -1.35 9.70
CA GLY A 18 -1.13 -1.15 11.13
C GLY A 18 -2.55 -1.38 11.66
N LYS A 19 -2.81 -0.91 12.88
CA LYS A 19 -4.14 -0.97 13.49
C LYS A 19 -4.92 0.33 13.24
N ASN A 20 -6.17 0.21 12.83
CA ASN A 20 -7.09 1.34 12.74
C ASN A 20 -7.59 1.76 14.13
N SER A 21 -8.48 2.76 14.20
CA SER A 21 -9.07 3.25 15.46
C SER A 21 -9.87 2.20 16.24
N GLU A 22 -10.27 1.11 15.59
CA GLU A 22 -11.01 -0.01 16.18
C GLU A 22 -10.09 -1.17 16.59
N GLY A 23 -8.77 -1.04 16.40
CA GLY A 23 -7.80 -2.11 16.68
C GLY A 23 -7.72 -3.20 15.62
N LEU A 24 -8.40 -3.01 14.48
CA LEU A 24 -8.38 -3.94 13.34
C LEU A 24 -7.18 -3.68 12.45
N THR A 25 -6.60 -4.75 11.91
CA THR A 25 -5.50 -4.62 10.94
C THR A 25 -6.02 -4.00 9.66
N GLN A 26 -5.36 -2.93 9.20
CA GLN A 26 -5.72 -2.19 7.99
C GLN A 26 -4.46 -1.90 7.17
N VAL A 27 -4.61 -1.96 5.85
CA VAL A 27 -3.65 -1.38 4.92
C VAL A 27 -4.03 0.07 4.62
N PHE A 28 -3.13 0.99 4.94
CA PHE A 28 -3.36 2.42 4.82
C PHE A 28 -2.97 2.95 3.43
N ASN A 29 -3.71 3.96 2.98
CA ASN A 29 -3.43 4.72 1.76
C ASN A 29 -3.08 6.19 2.02
N ASP A 30 -3.00 6.59 3.30
CA ASP A 30 -2.74 7.97 3.67
C ASP A 30 -1.25 8.34 3.58
N VAL A 31 -1.01 9.65 3.58
CA VAL A 31 0.32 10.23 3.58
C VAL A 31 0.47 11.12 4.80
N HIS A 32 1.54 10.90 5.55
CA HIS A 32 1.90 11.73 6.70
C HIS A 32 3.18 12.49 6.41
N LYS A 33 3.22 13.77 6.77
CA LYS A 33 4.40 14.62 6.64
C LYS A 33 4.92 15.00 8.02
N TYR A 34 6.20 14.76 8.24
CA TYR A 34 6.94 15.21 9.41
C TYR A 34 7.88 16.35 9.04
N ASN A 35 7.79 17.45 9.79
CA ASN A 35 8.73 18.54 9.72
C ASN A 35 9.70 18.46 10.92
N PRO A 36 11.00 18.15 10.69
CA PRO A 36 11.98 18.03 11.77
C PRO A 36 12.31 19.37 12.44
N LYS A 37 12.12 20.52 11.77
CA LYS A 37 12.41 21.84 12.35
C LYS A 37 11.39 22.23 13.42
N THR A 38 10.13 21.86 13.23
CA THR A 38 9.03 22.14 14.16
C THR A 38 8.64 20.93 15.00
N ASN A 39 9.29 19.78 14.77
CA ASN A 39 8.99 18.50 15.38
C ASN A 39 7.48 18.17 15.35
N SER A 40 6.85 18.32 14.19
CA SER A 40 5.41 18.15 14.05
C SER A 40 5.03 17.25 12.87
N TRP A 41 3.95 16.50 13.07
CA TRP A 41 3.33 15.66 12.07
C TRP A 41 2.05 16.29 11.56
N VAL A 42 1.77 16.11 10.27
CA VAL A 42 0.49 16.45 9.66
C VAL A 42 0.08 15.34 8.70
N LYS A 43 -1.17 14.88 8.82
CA LYS A 43 -1.79 14.02 7.82
C LYS A 43 -2.16 14.87 6.62
N LEU A 44 -1.70 14.50 5.44
CA LEU A 44 -2.01 15.22 4.20
C LEU A 44 -3.38 14.79 3.67
N MET A 45 -4.03 15.71 2.94
CA MET A 45 -5.27 15.40 2.22
C MET A 45 -5.03 14.47 1.03
N SER A 46 -3.83 14.53 0.44
CA SER A 46 -3.43 13.64 -0.66
C SER A 46 -3.20 12.23 -0.14
N HIS A 47 -3.71 11.25 -0.87
CA HIS A 47 -3.67 9.83 -0.54
C HIS A 47 -3.58 9.00 -1.82
N ALA A 48 -3.10 7.76 -1.71
CA ALA A 48 -3.13 6.82 -2.83
C ALA A 48 -4.58 6.35 -3.08
N PRO A 49 -4.93 5.95 -4.32
CA PRO A 49 -6.26 5.40 -4.62
C PRO A 49 -6.60 4.17 -3.79
N MET A 50 -5.59 3.37 -3.42
CA MET A 50 -5.73 2.14 -2.65
C MET A 50 -4.65 2.05 -1.57
N GLY A 51 -4.96 1.35 -0.48
CA GLY A 51 -3.98 1.06 0.56
C GLY A 51 -2.94 0.05 0.07
N MET A 52 -1.65 0.32 0.31
CA MET A 52 -0.57 -0.56 -0.13
C MET A 52 0.39 -0.89 1.00
N ALA A 53 0.90 -2.12 0.98
CA ALA A 53 1.92 -2.61 1.90
C ALA A 53 3.09 -3.24 1.15
N GLY A 54 4.32 -3.09 1.68
CA GLY A 54 5.50 -3.68 1.03
C GLY A 54 5.79 -3.07 -0.34
N HIS A 55 5.30 -1.86 -0.57
CA HIS A 55 5.60 -1.05 -1.74
C HIS A 55 7.03 -0.47 -1.64
N VAL A 56 7.51 0.09 -2.73
CA VAL A 56 8.81 0.79 -2.83
C VAL A 56 8.55 2.26 -3.12
N THR A 57 9.37 3.13 -2.53
CA THR A 57 9.35 4.57 -2.83
C THR A 57 10.72 5.03 -3.28
N PHE A 58 10.76 5.84 -4.34
CA PHE A 58 11.96 6.54 -4.79
C PHE A 58 11.66 8.01 -5.08
N VAL A 59 12.70 8.85 -5.08
CA VAL A 59 12.59 10.29 -5.35
C VAL A 59 13.27 10.62 -6.67
N HIS A 60 12.57 11.35 -7.54
CA HIS A 60 13.12 11.86 -8.79
C HIS A 60 12.57 13.27 -9.05
N ASN A 61 13.45 14.23 -9.34
CA ASN A 61 13.10 15.63 -9.60
C ASN A 61 12.15 16.26 -8.55
N GLY A 62 12.46 16.05 -7.26
CA GLY A 62 11.67 16.60 -6.16
C GLY A 62 10.30 15.94 -5.93
N LYS A 63 10.02 14.82 -6.61
CA LYS A 63 8.76 14.07 -6.49
C LYS A 63 9.01 12.66 -5.96
N ALA A 64 8.15 12.23 -5.03
CA ALA A 64 8.10 10.83 -4.60
C ALA A 64 7.28 10.02 -5.61
N TYR A 65 7.79 8.85 -5.96
CA TYR A 65 7.11 7.83 -6.74
C TYR A 65 6.97 6.59 -5.88
N VAL A 66 5.72 6.15 -5.69
CA VAL A 66 5.38 4.98 -4.89
C VAL A 66 4.87 3.90 -5.84
N THR A 67 5.49 2.73 -5.82
CA THR A 67 5.21 1.64 -6.76
C THR A 67 5.26 0.26 -6.11
N GLY A 68 4.58 -0.69 -6.75
CA GLY A 68 4.50 -2.09 -6.31
C GLY A 68 3.79 -2.25 -4.96
N GLY A 69 4.12 -3.34 -4.28
CA GLY A 69 3.48 -3.74 -3.03
C GLY A 69 2.15 -4.45 -3.27
N VAL A 70 1.47 -4.76 -2.17
CA VAL A 70 0.21 -5.51 -2.16
C VAL A 70 -0.92 -4.65 -1.59
N ASN A 71 -2.08 -4.74 -2.23
CA ASN A 71 -3.34 -4.25 -1.69
C ASN A 71 -4.11 -5.40 -1.04
N GLN A 72 -4.69 -5.15 0.14
CA GLN A 72 -5.42 -6.17 0.90
C GLN A 72 -6.62 -6.74 0.14
N ASN A 73 -7.42 -5.90 -0.52
CA ASN A 73 -8.65 -6.35 -1.17
C ASN A 73 -8.34 -7.20 -2.41
N ILE A 74 -7.36 -6.78 -3.21
CA ILE A 74 -6.89 -7.57 -4.36
C ILE A 74 -6.33 -8.91 -3.88
N PHE A 75 -5.48 -8.89 -2.84
CA PHE A 75 -4.86 -10.10 -2.32
C PHE A 75 -5.90 -11.06 -1.72
N ASN A 76 -6.90 -10.57 -0.98
CA ASN A 76 -7.98 -11.40 -0.44
C ASN A 76 -8.84 -12.00 -1.56
N GLY A 77 -9.20 -11.21 -2.57
CA GLY A 77 -9.98 -11.70 -3.71
C GLY A 77 -9.30 -12.86 -4.43
N TYR A 78 -7.98 -12.81 -4.60
CA TYR A 78 -7.22 -13.92 -5.17
C TYR A 78 -7.42 -15.23 -4.40
N PHE A 79 -7.39 -15.21 -3.07
CA PHE A 79 -7.60 -16.42 -2.27
C PHE A 79 -9.06 -16.85 -2.22
N GLU A 80 -10.00 -15.91 -2.29
CA GLU A 80 -11.43 -16.23 -2.38
C GLU A 80 -11.72 -16.98 -3.70
N ASP A 81 -11.22 -16.46 -4.82
CA ASP A 81 -11.35 -17.09 -6.13
C ASP A 81 -10.68 -18.47 -6.17
N LEU A 82 -9.47 -18.61 -5.60
CA LEU A 82 -8.80 -19.91 -5.50
C LEU A 82 -9.58 -20.92 -4.64
N ASN A 83 -10.17 -20.45 -3.54
CA ASN A 83 -10.98 -21.30 -2.67
C ASN A 83 -12.26 -21.77 -3.38
N GLU A 84 -12.87 -20.93 -4.21
CA GLU A 84 -14.02 -21.29 -5.04
C GLU A 84 -13.64 -22.31 -6.14
N ALA A 85 -12.48 -22.14 -6.78
CA ALA A 85 -11.97 -23.07 -7.79
C ALA A 85 -11.65 -24.48 -7.24
N GLY A 86 -11.31 -24.57 -5.95
CA GLY A 86 -11.02 -25.84 -5.28
C GLY A 86 -9.83 -26.58 -5.91
N LYS A 87 -10.10 -27.68 -6.63
CA LYS A 87 -9.06 -28.50 -7.30
C LYS A 87 -9.10 -28.41 -8.83
N ASP A 88 -9.95 -27.55 -9.39
CA ASP A 88 -10.03 -27.36 -10.85
C ASP A 88 -8.78 -26.61 -11.33
N SER A 89 -7.85 -27.34 -11.93
CA SER A 89 -6.60 -26.78 -12.44
C SER A 89 -6.84 -25.74 -13.54
N THR A 90 -7.88 -25.90 -14.37
CA THR A 90 -8.17 -24.94 -15.45
C THR A 90 -8.69 -23.63 -14.89
N ALA A 91 -9.52 -23.69 -13.84
CA ALA A 91 -9.97 -22.49 -13.14
C ALA A 91 -8.81 -21.79 -12.42
N ILE A 92 -7.96 -22.56 -11.72
CA ILE A 92 -6.76 -22.03 -11.04
C ILE A 92 -5.82 -21.33 -12.03
N ASP A 93 -5.57 -21.94 -13.20
CA ASP A 93 -4.70 -21.34 -14.23
C ASP A 93 -5.27 -20.00 -14.74
N LYS A 94 -6.59 -19.92 -14.94
CA LYS A 94 -7.26 -18.67 -15.33
C LYS A 94 -7.19 -17.59 -14.25
N ILE A 95 -7.36 -17.97 -12.97
CA ILE A 95 -7.25 -17.05 -11.84
C ILE A 95 -5.82 -16.52 -11.75
N ASN A 96 -4.82 -17.39 -11.82
CA ASN A 96 -3.41 -16.96 -11.80
C ASN A 96 -3.11 -15.98 -12.95
N ALA A 97 -3.58 -16.27 -14.16
CA ALA A 97 -3.42 -15.36 -15.29
C ALA A 97 -4.13 -14.01 -15.05
N HIS A 98 -5.33 -14.00 -14.47
CA HIS A 98 -6.04 -12.75 -14.17
C HIS A 98 -5.30 -11.84 -13.18
N TYR A 99 -4.62 -12.42 -12.18
CA TYR A 99 -3.98 -11.67 -11.11
C TYR A 99 -2.49 -11.34 -11.35
N PHE A 100 -1.78 -12.09 -12.19
CA PHE A 100 -0.33 -11.99 -12.33
C PHE A 100 0.20 -11.75 -13.75
N ASP A 101 -0.62 -11.89 -14.80
CA ASP A 101 -0.23 -11.57 -16.19
C ASP A 101 -0.73 -10.19 -16.63
#